data_AF-A0A821GTQ2-F1
#
_entry.id   AF-A0A821GTQ2-F1
#
_cell.length_a   1.000
_cell.length_b   1.000
_cell.length_c   1.000
_cell.angle_alpha   90.00
_cell.angle_beta   90.00
_cell.angle_gamma   90.00
#
_symmetry.space_group_name_H-M   'P 1'
#
loop_
_entity.id
_entity.type
_entity.pdbx_description
1 polymer ?
#
loop_
_entity_poly.entity_id
_entity_poly.type
_entity_poly.pdbx_seq_one_letter_code
_entity_poly.pdbx_strand_id
1 'polypeptide(L)' 'VSYPSKIEAGLFVKRIGKSSVDYCVGIFDNCQSEKASAVGGFTHVFVDRINRRPQPFDDEMKKKLLSISHINH' A
#
# COMPACT_ATOMS: atom_id res chain seq x y z
N VAL A 1 -18.18 -11.77 -1.29
CA VAL A 1 -17.91 -10.95 -2.49
C VAL A 1 -18.41 -11.71 -3.71
N SER A 2 -19.44 -11.20 -4.38
CA SER A 2 -20.07 -11.82 -5.55
C SER A 2 -20.24 -10.78 -6.65
N TYR A 3 -19.86 -11.11 -7.88
CA TYR A 3 -20.12 -10.26 -9.04
C TYR A 3 -21.65 -10.16 -9.25
N PRO A 4 -22.25 -8.98 -9.53
CA PRO A 4 -21.63 -7.70 -9.92
C PRO A 4 -21.53 -6.64 -8.81
N SER A 5 -21.45 -7.03 -7.54
CA SER A 5 -21.42 -6.06 -6.42
C SER A 5 -20.20 -5.12 -6.52
N LYS A 6 -20.44 -3.83 -6.25
CA LYS A 6 -19.37 -2.83 -6.18
C LYS A 6 -18.52 -3.11 -4.94
N ILE A 7 -17.23 -3.36 -5.13
CA ILE A 7 -16.26 -3.45 -4.02
C ILE A 7 -15.53 -2.13 -3.89
N GLU A 8 -15.25 -1.72 -2.66
CA GLU A 8 -14.39 -0.58 -2.35
C GLU A 8 -13.04 -1.11 -1.88
N ALA A 9 -11.94 -0.60 -2.41
CA ALA A 9 -10.60 -1.02 -2.01
C ALA A 9 -9.85 0.16 -1.40
N GLY A 10 -9.52 0.06 -0.11
CA GLY A 10 -8.66 1.01 0.59
C GLY A 10 -7.20 0.57 0.49
N LEU A 11 -6.33 1.38 -0.10
CA LEU A 11 -4.89 1.17 -0.12
C LEU A 11 -4.23 2.11 0.89
N PHE A 12 -3.36 1.59 1.74
CA PHE A 12 -2.51 2.42 2.61
C PHE A 12 -1.09 1.86 2.72
N VAL A 13 -0.15 2.75 2.97
CA VAL A 13 1.24 2.36 3.26
C VAL A 13 1.37 2.10 4.75
N LYS A 14 1.66 0.84 5.12
CA LYS A 14 1.82 0.42 6.52
C LYS A 14 3.18 0.82 7.08
N ARG A 15 4.24 0.69 6.27
CA ARG A 15 5.61 0.99 6.68
C ARG A 15 6.48 1.34 5.48
N ILE A 16 7.36 2.32 5.67
CA ILE A 16 8.39 2.70 4.70
C ILE A 16 9.74 2.36 5.31
N GLY A 17 10.44 1.39 4.71
CA GLY A 17 11.81 1.03 5.02
C GLY A 17 12.82 1.91 4.29
N LYS A 18 14.10 1.50 4.29
CA LYS A 18 15.15 2.23 3.57
C LYS A 18 15.01 2.10 2.06
N SER A 19 14.69 0.89 1.58
CA SER A 19 14.58 0.51 0.17
C SER A 19 13.34 -0.35 -0.10
N SER A 20 12.41 -0.41 0.86
CA SER A 20 11.19 -1.22 0.76
C SER A 20 9.98 -0.44 1.26
N VAL A 21 8.81 -0.76 0.72
CA VAL A 21 7.53 -0.21 1.16
C VAL A 21 6.56 -1.36 1.37
N ASP A 22 5.94 -1.39 2.54
CA ASP A 22 4.90 -2.34 2.88
C ASP A 22 3.54 -1.69 2.60
N TYR A 23 2.88 -2.16 1.55
CA TYR A 23 1.53 -1.74 1.18
C TYR A 23 0.50 -2.69 1.76
N CYS A 24 -0.64 -2.15 2.15
CA CYS A 24 -1.78 -2.90 2.64
C CYS A 24 -3.03 -2.46 1.88
N VAL A 25 -3.81 -3.42 1.42
CA VAL A 25 -5.06 -3.22 0.70
C VAL A 25 -6.18 -3.91 1.49
N GLY A 26 -7.17 -3.16 1.92
CA GLY A 26 -8.42 -3.68 2.45
C GLY A 26 -9.50 -3.64 1.38
N ILE A 27 -10.21 -4.75 1.16
CA ILE A 27 -11.38 -4.81 0.28
C ILE A 27 -12.63 -4.79 1.17
N PHE A 28 -13.51 -3.84 0.92
CA PHE A 28 -14.77 -3.58 1.62
C PHE A 28 -15.93 -3.79 0.64
N ASP A 29 -17.04 -4.34 1.13
CA ASP A 29 -18.27 -4.44 0.35
C ASP A 29 -19.08 -3.15 0.56
N ASN A 30 -19.54 -2.51 -0.52
CA ASN A 30 -20.17 -1.19 -0.50
C ASN A 30 -21.47 -1.10 0.33
N CYS A 31 -21.92 -2.19 0.95
CA CYS A 31 -23.28 -2.28 1.45
C CYS A 31 -23.51 -2.29 2.96
N GLN A 32 -22.55 -2.57 3.87
CA GLN A 32 -22.86 -2.50 5.33
C GLN A 32 -21.74 -2.83 6.33
N SER A 33 -20.52 -3.13 5.91
CA SER A 33 -19.51 -3.67 6.83
C SER A 33 -18.40 -2.66 7.11
N GLU A 34 -18.30 -2.21 8.37
CA GLU A 34 -17.10 -1.53 8.89
C GLU A 34 -15.84 -2.42 8.87
N LYS A 35 -16.02 -3.72 8.60
CA LYS A 35 -14.93 -4.70 8.52
C LYS A 35 -14.58 -5.00 7.07
N ALA A 36 -13.28 -4.97 6.78
CA ALA A 36 -12.74 -5.43 5.51
C ALA A 36 -13.12 -6.90 5.28
N SER A 37 -13.68 -7.17 4.10
CA SER A 37 -14.00 -8.53 3.63
C SER A 37 -12.73 -9.33 3.30
N ALA A 38 -11.66 -8.64 2.89
CA ALA A 38 -10.34 -9.23 2.73
C ALA A 38 -9.28 -8.16 3.01
N VAL A 39 -8.16 -8.58 3.61
CA VAL A 39 -6.98 -7.74 3.79
C VAL A 39 -5.81 -8.43 3.10
N GLY A 40 -5.22 -7.76 2.13
CA GLY A 40 -4.00 -8.18 1.45
C GLY A 40 -2.86 -7.22 1.77
N GLY A 41 -1.65 -7.75 1.89
CA GLY A 41 -0.44 -6.93 2.02
C GLY A 41 0.59 -7.36 1.00
N PHE A 42 1.34 -6.40 0.46
CA PHE A 42 2.48 -6.69 -0.40
C PHE A 42 3.65 -5.78 -0.06
N THR A 43 4.85 -6.36 0.01
CA THR A 43 6.09 -5.62 0.20
C THR A 43 6.75 -5.40 -1.14
N HIS A 44 6.99 -4.14 -1.51
CA HIS A 44 7.74 -3.78 -2.70
C HIS A 44 9.15 -3.34 -2.30
N VAL A 45 10.16 -4.03 -2.81
CA VAL A 45 11.58 -3.65 -2.66
C VAL A 45 12.07 -2.97 -3.93
N PHE A 46 12.56 -1.75 -3.80
CA PHE A 46 13.14 -0.99 -4.90
C PHE A 46 14.62 -1.35 -5.05
N VAL A 47 14.99 -1.74 -6.27
CA VAL A 47 16.34 -2.18 -6.61
C VAL A 47 16.89 -1.34 -7.76
N ASP A 48 18.20 -1.09 -7.70
CA ASP A 48 18.93 -0.50 -8.82
C ASP A 48 18.81 -1.37 -10.06
N ARG A 49 18.50 -0.76 -11.20
CA ARG A 49 18.28 -1.51 -12.46
C ARG A 49 19.55 -2.19 -12.95
N ILE A 50 20.72 -1.61 -12.69
CA ILE A 50 22.01 -2.08 -13.22
C ILE A 50 22.59 -3.16 -12.30
N ASN A 51 22.68 -2.87 -11.00
CA ASN A 51 23.35 -3.73 -10.02
C ASN A 51 22.40 -4.72 -9.34
N ARG A 52 21.07 -4.59 -9.55
CA ARG A 52 20.02 -5.42 -8.91
C ARG A 52 20.12 -5.45 -7.38
N ARG A 53 20.71 -4.40 -6.80
CA ARG A 53 20.89 -4.23 -5.36
C ARG A 53 19.83 -3.26 -4.82
N PRO A 54 19.33 -3.46 -3.59
CA PRO A 54 18.42 -2.52 -2.97
C PRO A 54 19.06 -1.14 -2.88
N GLN A 55 18.35 -0.11 -3.35
CA GLN A 55 18.80 1.29 -3.24
C GLN A 55 17.90 2.05 -2.27
N PRO A 56 18.48 2.92 -1.43
CA PRO A 56 17.68 3.81 -0.60
C PRO A 56 16.82 4.72 -1.46
N PHE A 57 15.64 5.08 -0.96
CA PHE A 57 14.82 6.11 -1.58
C PHE A 57 15.52 7.47 -1.53
N ASP A 58 15.40 8.22 -2.62
CA ASP A 58 15.66 9.66 -2.59
C ASP A 58 14.63 10.37 -1.72
N ASP A 59 15.02 11.49 -1.11
CA ASP A 59 14.18 12.22 -0.15
C ASP A 59 12.83 12.66 -0.74
N GLU A 60 12.77 12.97 -2.03
CA GLU A 60 11.53 13.33 -2.72
C GLU A 60 10.56 12.14 -2.81
N MET A 61 11.08 10.96 -3.16
CA MET A 61 10.29 9.74 -3.26
C MET A 61 9.80 9.30 -1.88
N LYS A 62 10.65 9.40 -0.86
CA LYS A 62 10.27 9.13 0.52
C LYS A 62 9.15 10.06 1.01
N LYS A 63 9.20 11.35 0.67
CA LYS A 63 8.12 12.31 0.99
C LYS A 63 6.79 11.93 0.34
N LYS A 64 6.79 11.55 -0.94
CA LYS A 64 5.56 11.11 -1.65
C LYS A 64 4.98 9.82 -1.07
N LEU A 65 5.83 8.87 -0.68
CA LEU A 65 5.37 7.65 -0.01
C LEU A 65 4.80 7.96 1.38
N LEU A 66 5.36 8.95 2.10
CA LEU A 66 4.85 9.38 3.41
C LEU A 66 3.51 10.13 3.31
N SER A 67 3.20 10.81 2.21
CA SER A 67 1.91 11.48 2.04
C SER A 67 0.74 10.50 1.88
N ILE A 68 0.99 9.28 1.40
CA ILE A 68 0.01 8.20 1.30
C ILE A 68 0.03 7.25 2.52
N SER A 69 0.97 7.41 3.44
CA SER A 69 0.96 6.68 4.73
C SER A 69 0.15 7.40 5.81
N HIS A 70 -0.06 8.72 5.68
CA HIS A 70 -0.89 9.48 6.61
C HIS A 70 -2.36 9.34 6.22
N ILE A 71 -3.05 8.41 6.87
CA ILE A 71 -4.50 8.50 7.05
C ILE A 71 -4.70 9.70 7.98
N ASN A 72 -5.11 10.85 7.43
CA ASN A 72 -5.70 11.90 8.26
C ASN A 72 -6.95 11.30 8.88
N HIS A 73 -6.91 11.14 10.20
CA HIS A 73 -8.03 10.78 11.04
C HIS A 73 -9.06 11.91 11.06
#